data_AF-A0A3P9ASA8-F1
#
_entry.id   AF-A0A3P9ASA8-F1
#
_cell.length_a   1.000
_cell.length_b   1.000
_cell.length_c   1.000
_cell.angle_alpha   90.00
_cell.angle_beta   90.00
_cell.angle_gamma   90.00
#
_symmetry.space_group_name_H-M   'P 1'
#
loop_
_entity.id
_entity.type
_entity.pdbx_description
1 polymer ?
#
loop_
_entity_poly.entity_id
_entity_poly.type
_entity_poly.pdbx_seq_one_letter_code
_entity_poly.pdbx_strand_id
1 'polypeptide(L)'
;MARLEIELQLSQAGLGKRSLILTDDMSHTMINKLITEEYPKMDGVQGWLLHKSSGGQGRRKLVAIPPDVNGYTRRLIRNVSSAGKTLLYVVPLHQDLDLTPLPSDAAEFQTMPKASCQVCKESMPLHEVSDMKECPICVCCFPVNEIAQHASLCGESEADVLQWLLSQVDTSKNFRICITRNDLVQRGFIQWQRQKKASPVNKLHVTFIEAGIDTGALSKEVLTEMMHGIETRLFEGSGKKGKSPVYSISDLESSFYRTAGEVFSVSLAQGGPPPCFLRSWCYQFLATGNFDVLQLTKDDVDDTEYRSLIEKVSSETGDENLTEDIVSCGYTGLVKLDRRDSIIRSIVVHATVRLTPMLQQIRNGMKIYNLLEVIGRYESLFKPPDADYIMSILEPELSERGSPRHAKENAIINFFQDFLENLETSGLCPIMQWLTGQRHKPCLPSERASFKIHVRFEHQCKDTMPGHYICYPLVSACTNTIIFPVAHMNSYTEFTEVMTTAVTMGRDFSRV
;
A
#
# COMPACT_ATOMS: atom_id res chain seq x y z
N MET A 1 -3.54 32.59 -28.32
CA MET A 1 -3.73 31.20 -28.75
C MET A 1 -2.63 30.82 -29.74
N ALA A 2 -2.78 31.01 -31.06
CA ALA A 2 -1.79 30.52 -32.07
C ALA A 2 -0.30 30.92 -31.89
N ARG A 3 0.00 32.11 -31.32
CA ARG A 3 1.40 32.54 -31.10
C ARG A 3 2.10 31.77 -29.97
N LEU A 4 1.38 31.48 -28.89
CA LEU A 4 1.92 30.74 -27.74
C LEU A 4 2.20 29.28 -28.11
N GLU A 5 1.37 28.73 -28.99
CA GLU A 5 1.47 27.35 -29.48
C GLU A 5 2.70 27.15 -30.37
N ILE A 6 2.99 28.09 -31.27
CA ILE A 6 4.21 28.06 -32.11
C ILE A 6 5.48 28.29 -31.27
N GLU A 7 5.44 29.23 -30.32
CA GLU A 7 6.59 29.46 -29.42
C GLU A 7 6.88 28.23 -28.55
N LEU A 8 5.84 27.50 -28.12
CA LEU A 8 5.96 26.23 -27.38
C LEU A 8 6.54 25.11 -28.25
N GLN A 9 6.05 24.93 -29.47
CA GLN A 9 6.55 23.93 -30.42
C GLN A 9 8.03 24.14 -30.75
N LEU A 10 8.43 25.40 -31.01
CA LEU A 10 9.84 25.73 -31.22
C LEU A 10 10.68 25.46 -29.98
N SER A 11 10.16 25.73 -28.78
CA SER A 11 10.85 25.42 -27.53
C SER A 11 11.05 23.92 -27.33
N GLN A 12 10.02 23.11 -27.57
CA GLN A 12 10.08 21.64 -27.48
C GLN A 12 11.05 21.03 -28.50
N ALA A 13 11.19 21.63 -29.68
CA ALA A 13 12.14 21.21 -30.70
C ALA A 13 13.58 21.71 -30.46
N GLY A 14 13.88 22.38 -29.34
CA GLY A 14 15.19 22.97 -29.05
C GLY A 14 15.51 24.27 -29.81
N LEU A 15 14.55 24.78 -30.60
CA LEU A 15 14.62 25.98 -31.44
C LEU A 15 14.05 27.24 -30.75
N GLY A 16 13.92 27.18 -29.42
CA GLY A 16 13.39 28.27 -28.60
C GLY A 16 14.33 29.49 -28.51
N LYS A 17 13.91 30.50 -27.75
CA LYS A 17 14.69 31.73 -27.55
C LYS A 17 15.99 31.45 -26.78
N ARG A 18 17.14 31.87 -27.33
CA ARG A 18 18.46 31.83 -26.66
C ARG A 18 19.12 33.22 -26.59
N SER A 19 20.12 33.34 -25.71
CA SER A 19 20.96 34.52 -25.58
C SER A 19 22.37 34.18 -26.05
N LEU A 20 22.80 34.75 -27.18
CA LEU A 20 24.11 34.49 -27.77
C LEU A 20 25.10 35.62 -27.43
N ILE A 21 26.33 35.26 -27.08
CA ILE A 21 27.42 36.22 -26.80
C ILE A 21 28.33 36.30 -28.03
N LEU A 22 28.49 37.49 -28.60
CA LEU A 22 29.36 37.74 -29.74
C LEU A 22 30.67 38.43 -29.29
N THR A 23 31.81 37.81 -29.57
CA THR A 23 33.15 38.36 -29.31
C THR A 23 33.56 39.40 -30.38
N ASP A 24 34.63 40.16 -30.12
CA ASP A 24 35.14 41.14 -31.10
C ASP A 24 35.64 40.42 -32.37
N ASP A 25 35.44 41.06 -33.54
CA ASP A 25 35.85 40.60 -34.88
C ASP A 25 35.24 39.30 -35.45
N MET A 26 34.07 38.86 -34.96
CA MET A 26 33.36 37.71 -35.56
C MET A 26 32.90 37.96 -37.01
N SER A 27 33.33 37.06 -37.90
CA SER A 27 32.90 36.97 -39.30
C SER A 27 31.60 36.17 -39.46
N HIS A 28 31.01 36.18 -40.66
CA HIS A 28 29.77 35.45 -40.95
C HIS A 28 29.89 33.94 -40.69
N THR A 29 31.05 33.33 -41.01
CA THR A 29 31.29 31.90 -40.77
C THR A 29 31.35 31.56 -39.28
N MET A 30 31.97 32.43 -38.47
CA MET A 30 32.01 32.25 -37.01
C MET A 30 30.62 32.41 -36.39
N ILE A 31 29.81 33.35 -36.89
CA ILE A 31 28.44 33.54 -36.43
C ILE A 31 27.56 32.35 -36.84
N ASN A 32 27.73 31.83 -38.06
CA ASN A 32 27.04 30.62 -38.50
C ASN A 32 27.35 29.45 -37.59
N LYS A 33 28.64 29.22 -37.30
CA LYS A 33 29.08 28.17 -36.39
C LYS A 33 28.44 28.30 -35.01
N LEU A 34 28.42 29.51 -34.44
CA LEU A 34 27.79 29.77 -33.15
C LEU A 34 26.28 29.46 -33.15
N ILE A 35 25.58 29.82 -34.23
CA ILE A 35 24.15 29.52 -34.37
C ILE A 35 23.93 28.01 -34.47
N THR A 36 24.74 27.29 -35.23
CA THR A 36 24.63 25.82 -35.37
C THR A 36 25.01 25.08 -34.09
N GLU A 37 26.00 25.56 -33.33
CA GLU A 37 26.36 25.00 -32.01
C GLU A 37 25.21 25.15 -31.00
N GLU A 38 24.49 26.27 -31.05
CA GLU A 38 23.38 26.56 -30.12
C GLU A 38 22.04 26.00 -30.60
N TYR A 39 21.88 25.83 -31.91
CA TYR A 39 20.70 25.25 -32.54
C TYR A 39 21.14 24.10 -33.45
N PRO A 40 21.36 22.88 -32.92
CA PRO A 40 21.86 21.75 -33.71
C PRO A 40 21.01 21.45 -34.95
N LYS A 41 19.69 21.68 -34.88
CA LYS A 41 18.77 21.52 -36.02
C LYS A 41 18.97 22.53 -37.16
N MET A 42 19.85 23.53 -36.99
CA MET A 42 20.29 24.45 -38.04
C MET A 42 21.48 23.89 -38.84
N ASP A 43 22.05 22.75 -38.45
CA ASP A 43 23.12 22.11 -39.21
C ASP A 43 22.60 21.63 -40.58
N GLY A 44 23.39 21.87 -41.64
CA GLY A 44 23.00 21.54 -43.02
C GLY A 44 22.03 22.50 -43.71
N VAL A 45 21.53 23.55 -43.04
CA VAL A 45 20.66 24.57 -43.67
C VAL A 45 21.48 25.43 -44.65
N GLN A 46 21.06 25.49 -45.92
CA GLN A 46 21.81 26.15 -47.02
C GLN A 46 21.81 27.70 -46.99
N GLY A 47 21.30 28.32 -45.93
CA GLY A 47 21.34 29.76 -45.70
C GLY A 47 20.24 30.24 -44.74
N TRP A 48 20.46 31.39 -44.09
CA TRP A 48 19.48 32.01 -43.20
C TRP A 48 19.61 33.55 -43.21
N LEU A 49 18.51 34.23 -42.88
CA LEU A 49 18.48 35.68 -42.72
C LEU A 49 18.05 36.10 -41.33
N LEU A 50 18.67 37.15 -40.80
CA LEU A 50 18.21 37.81 -39.59
C LEU A 50 17.02 38.68 -39.89
N HIS A 51 16.00 38.57 -39.06
CA HIS A 51 14.85 39.45 -39.09
C HIS A 51 14.75 40.19 -37.77
N LYS A 52 14.25 41.43 -37.83
CA LYS A 52 13.88 42.21 -36.64
C LYS A 52 12.44 42.69 -36.75
N SER A 53 11.81 42.92 -35.61
CA SER A 53 10.49 43.56 -35.58
C SER A 53 10.58 45.03 -35.97
N SER A 54 9.67 45.52 -36.81
CA SER A 54 9.49 46.97 -37.06
C SER A 54 9.12 47.74 -35.79
N GLY A 55 9.57 49.00 -35.66
CA GLY A 55 9.28 49.86 -34.51
C GLY A 55 7.80 50.32 -34.47
N GLY A 56 7.21 50.40 -33.28
CA GLY A 56 5.80 50.81 -33.05
C GLY A 56 5.02 49.89 -32.08
N GLN A 57 3.79 50.29 -31.72
CA GLN A 57 2.84 49.47 -30.94
C GLN A 57 1.92 48.67 -31.90
N GLY A 58 1.74 47.36 -31.66
CA GLY A 58 0.84 46.49 -32.45
C GLY A 58 1.47 45.18 -32.95
N ARG A 59 0.78 44.47 -33.86
CA ARG A 59 1.31 43.27 -34.57
C ARG A 59 2.43 43.71 -35.51
N ARG A 60 3.68 43.41 -35.13
CA ARG A 60 4.88 43.86 -35.83
C ARG A 60 5.20 42.93 -37.00
N LYS A 61 5.36 43.48 -38.20
CA LYS A 61 5.95 42.74 -39.32
C LYS A 61 7.44 42.55 -39.07
N LEU A 62 7.92 41.34 -39.32
CA LEU A 62 9.35 41.04 -39.37
C LEU A 62 9.94 41.64 -40.65
N VAL A 63 11.05 42.35 -40.50
CA VAL A 63 11.80 42.97 -41.60
C VAL A 63 13.13 42.25 -41.70
N ALA A 64 13.43 41.73 -42.88
CA ALA A 64 14.72 41.11 -43.18
C ALA A 64 15.84 42.14 -43.06
N ILE A 65 16.93 41.74 -42.42
CA ILE A 65 18.17 42.50 -42.34
C ILE A 65 19.07 41.95 -43.45
N PRO A 66 19.35 42.71 -44.52
CA PRO A 66 20.26 42.23 -45.56
C PRO A 66 21.69 42.10 -45.00
N PRO A 67 22.43 41.03 -45.34
CA PRO A 67 23.85 40.93 -45.03
C PRO A 67 24.69 41.91 -45.87
N ASP A 68 25.88 42.26 -45.41
CA ASP A 68 26.88 43.00 -46.19
C ASP A 68 27.57 42.08 -47.21
N VAL A 69 28.47 42.63 -48.05
CA VAL A 69 29.29 41.87 -49.02
C VAL A 69 30.06 40.72 -48.36
N ASN A 70 30.42 40.85 -47.07
CA ASN A 70 31.11 39.84 -46.28
C ASN A 70 30.17 39.02 -45.36
N GLY A 71 28.85 39.08 -45.59
CA GLY A 71 27.84 38.43 -44.74
C GLY A 71 27.47 39.23 -43.49
N TYR A 72 26.92 38.55 -42.48
CA TYR A 72 26.68 39.17 -41.17
C TYR A 72 27.98 39.28 -40.38
N THR A 73 28.29 40.49 -39.90
CA THR A 73 29.42 40.75 -38.99
C THR A 73 28.91 41.19 -37.63
N ARG A 74 29.73 41.03 -36.58
CA ARG A 74 29.39 41.52 -35.23
C ARG A 74 29.02 43.00 -35.21
N ARG A 75 29.68 43.83 -36.02
CA ARG A 75 29.38 45.27 -36.13
C ARG A 75 27.96 45.50 -36.67
N LEU A 76 27.57 44.79 -37.72
CA LEU A 76 26.22 44.86 -38.28
C LEU A 76 25.18 44.38 -37.26
N ILE A 77 25.40 43.22 -36.64
CA ILE A 77 24.47 42.65 -35.64
C ILE A 77 24.32 43.58 -34.43
N ARG A 78 25.41 44.17 -33.92
CA ARG A 78 25.38 45.13 -32.81
C ARG A 78 24.55 46.36 -33.15
N ASN A 79 24.67 46.88 -34.37
CA ASN A 79 23.92 48.05 -34.82
C ASN A 79 22.42 47.74 -34.95
N VAL A 80 22.06 46.62 -35.59
CA VAL A 80 20.65 46.26 -35.82
C VAL A 80 19.93 45.76 -34.56
N SER A 81 20.68 45.20 -33.59
CA SER A 81 20.13 44.76 -32.30
C SER A 81 20.04 45.88 -31.26
N SER A 82 20.48 47.11 -31.57
CA SER A 82 20.61 48.20 -30.59
C SER A 82 21.46 47.79 -29.37
N ALA A 83 22.63 47.22 -29.64
CA ALA A 83 23.54 46.64 -28.64
C ALA A 83 22.89 45.54 -27.78
N GLY A 84 22.15 44.62 -28.41
CA GLY A 84 21.52 43.47 -27.74
C GLY A 84 20.15 43.72 -27.12
N LYS A 85 19.60 44.94 -27.23
CA LYS A 85 18.27 45.28 -26.67
C LYS A 85 17.10 44.79 -27.52
N THR A 86 17.35 44.50 -28.80
CA THR A 86 16.32 44.07 -29.77
C THR A 86 16.47 42.59 -30.08
N LEU A 87 15.37 41.84 -29.95
CA LEU A 87 15.30 40.44 -30.35
C LEU A 87 15.45 40.30 -31.87
N LEU A 88 16.33 39.39 -32.28
CA LEU A 88 16.52 39.00 -33.68
C LEU A 88 15.97 37.60 -33.88
N TYR A 89 15.42 37.34 -35.06
CA TYR A 89 14.88 36.06 -35.47
C TYR A 89 15.77 35.49 -36.58
N VAL A 90 16.18 34.23 -36.44
CA VAL A 90 16.89 33.50 -37.50
C VAL A 90 15.84 32.81 -38.36
N VAL A 91 15.81 33.14 -39.65
CA VAL A 91 14.85 32.56 -40.60
C VAL A 91 15.63 31.81 -41.68
N PRO A 92 15.55 30.48 -41.73
CA PRO A 92 16.13 29.65 -42.78
C PRO A 92 15.63 30.03 -44.18
N LEU A 93 16.49 29.87 -45.18
CA LEU A 93 16.14 30.02 -46.59
C LEU A 93 15.91 28.64 -47.20
N HIS A 94 14.80 28.48 -47.92
CA HIS A 94 14.49 27.31 -48.77
C HIS A 94 14.34 25.94 -48.07
N GLN A 95 14.21 25.87 -46.74
CA GLN A 95 13.94 24.63 -46.01
C GLN A 95 13.12 24.87 -44.74
N ASP A 96 12.13 24.02 -44.48
CA ASP A 96 11.41 23.98 -43.21
C ASP A 96 12.23 23.21 -42.16
N LEU A 97 12.32 23.74 -40.94
CA LEU A 97 13.07 23.11 -39.85
C LEU A 97 12.28 21.93 -39.28
N ASP A 98 13.00 20.89 -38.84
CA ASP A 98 12.40 19.78 -38.10
C ASP A 98 11.90 20.25 -36.72
N LEU A 99 10.57 20.22 -36.54
CA LEU A 99 9.89 20.62 -35.31
C LEU A 99 9.60 19.44 -34.36
N THR A 100 10.18 18.26 -34.60
CA THR A 100 10.01 17.10 -33.71
C THR A 100 10.53 17.44 -32.29
N PRO A 101 9.74 17.22 -31.22
CA PRO A 101 10.18 17.47 -29.85
C PRO A 101 11.41 16.65 -29.47
N LEU A 102 12.34 17.25 -28.74
CA LEU A 102 13.47 16.55 -28.14
C LEU A 102 13.07 15.89 -26.81
N PRO A 103 13.71 14.78 -26.40
CA PRO A 103 13.47 14.16 -25.10
C PRO A 103 13.89 15.08 -23.94
N SER A 104 13.29 14.92 -22.76
CA SER A 104 13.46 15.81 -21.60
C SER A 104 14.90 15.89 -21.05
N ASP A 105 15.72 14.88 -21.34
CA ASP A 105 17.14 14.80 -20.96
C ASP A 105 18.10 15.33 -22.03
N ALA A 106 17.58 15.86 -23.15
CA ALA A 106 18.37 16.41 -24.23
C ALA A 106 19.31 17.53 -23.77
N ALA A 107 20.56 17.50 -24.25
CA ALA A 107 21.60 18.47 -23.86
C ALA A 107 21.20 19.92 -24.18
N GLU A 108 20.35 20.09 -25.20
CA GLU A 108 19.78 21.34 -25.68
C GLU A 108 18.98 22.08 -24.60
N PHE A 109 18.42 21.36 -23.62
CA PHE A 109 17.62 21.92 -22.53
C PHE A 109 18.45 22.34 -21.30
N GLN A 110 19.74 22.01 -21.24
CA GLN A 110 20.59 22.37 -20.09
C GLN A 110 20.76 23.89 -19.94
N THR A 111 20.77 24.61 -21.05
CA THR A 111 20.96 26.07 -21.14
C THR A 111 19.64 26.84 -21.22
N MET A 112 18.50 26.14 -21.21
CA MET A 112 17.17 26.76 -21.20
C MET A 112 16.75 27.27 -19.81
N PRO A 113 15.85 28.26 -19.73
CA PRO A 113 15.26 28.69 -18.46
C PRO A 113 14.53 27.53 -17.76
N LYS A 114 14.89 27.26 -16.51
CA LYS A 114 14.25 26.25 -15.65
C LYS A 114 13.27 26.91 -14.69
N ALA A 115 12.20 26.19 -14.33
CA ALA A 115 11.25 26.55 -13.28
C ALA A 115 11.03 25.38 -12.34
N SER A 116 10.63 25.67 -11.10
CA SER A 116 10.31 24.64 -10.12
C SER A 116 8.89 24.13 -10.35
N CYS A 117 8.72 22.80 -10.41
CA CYS A 117 7.42 22.17 -10.49
C CYS A 117 6.59 22.50 -9.23
N GLN A 118 5.34 22.93 -9.40
CA GLN A 118 4.50 23.28 -8.25
C GLN A 118 4.12 22.06 -7.39
N VAL A 119 4.15 20.86 -7.99
CA VAL A 119 3.78 19.59 -7.34
C VAL A 119 5.01 18.93 -6.67
N CYS A 120 6.01 18.49 -7.44
CA CYS A 120 7.18 17.76 -6.89
C CYS A 120 8.35 18.66 -6.43
N LYS A 121 8.30 19.97 -6.69
CA LYS A 121 9.36 20.96 -6.37
C LYS A 121 10.69 20.80 -7.12
N GLU A 122 10.85 19.79 -7.97
CA GLU A 122 12.05 19.63 -8.79
C GLU A 122 12.21 20.74 -9.85
N SER A 123 13.46 21.02 -10.23
CA SER A 123 13.82 22.07 -11.20
C SER A 123 13.90 21.49 -12.60
N MET A 124 12.97 21.88 -13.47
CA MET A 124 12.80 21.33 -14.82
C MET A 124 12.63 22.46 -15.85
N PRO A 125 12.85 22.21 -17.16
CA PRO A 125 12.59 23.18 -18.21
C PRO A 125 11.18 23.78 -18.11
N LEU A 126 11.06 25.09 -18.30
CA LEU A 126 9.84 25.85 -18.02
C LEU A 126 8.59 25.34 -18.75
N HIS A 127 8.76 24.64 -19.88
CA HIS A 127 7.67 24.07 -20.67
C HIS A 127 7.14 22.73 -20.14
N GLU A 128 7.91 21.99 -19.32
CA GLU A 128 7.47 20.71 -18.74
C GLU A 128 6.65 20.90 -17.45
N VAL A 129 6.82 22.04 -16.77
CA VAL A 129 6.16 22.35 -15.49
C VAL A 129 4.63 22.41 -15.60
N SER A 130 4.10 22.78 -16.77
CA SER A 130 2.65 22.93 -16.99
C SER A 130 1.89 21.62 -17.20
N ASP A 131 2.58 20.53 -17.57
CA ASP A 131 1.96 19.28 -18.03
C ASP A 131 2.20 18.09 -17.07
N MET A 132 2.41 18.37 -15.78
CA MET A 132 2.53 17.34 -14.73
C MET A 132 1.23 17.19 -13.94
N LYS A 133 0.82 15.96 -13.67
CA LYS A 133 -0.27 15.62 -12.75
C LYS A 133 0.17 14.60 -11.71
N GLU A 134 -0.46 14.65 -10.56
CA GLU A 134 -0.23 13.73 -9.45
C GLU A 134 -1.11 12.49 -9.61
N CYS A 135 -0.51 11.29 -9.50
CA CYS A 135 -1.28 10.06 -9.45
C CYS A 135 -2.06 10.00 -8.13
N PRO A 136 -3.40 9.80 -8.15
CA PRO A 136 -4.19 9.76 -6.92
C PRO A 136 -3.90 8.50 -6.07
N ILE A 137 -3.22 7.52 -6.64
CA ILE A 137 -2.85 6.28 -5.95
C ILE A 137 -1.46 6.44 -5.36
N CYS A 138 -0.40 6.62 -6.17
CA CYS A 138 0.97 6.66 -5.61
C CYS A 138 1.49 8.05 -5.21
N VAL A 139 0.75 9.13 -5.50
CA VAL A 139 1.16 10.53 -5.18
C VAL A 139 2.40 10.98 -5.96
N CYS A 140 2.96 10.15 -6.85
CA CYS A 140 4.06 10.52 -7.74
C CYS A 140 3.55 11.41 -8.89
N CYS A 141 4.42 12.31 -9.36
CA CYS A 141 4.14 13.19 -10.49
C CYS A 141 4.46 12.49 -11.80
N PHE A 142 3.51 12.54 -12.73
CA PHE A 142 3.67 12.01 -14.08
C PHE A 142 3.26 13.06 -15.12
N PRO A 143 3.89 13.04 -16.30
CA PRO A 143 3.40 13.76 -17.45
C PRO A 143 1.92 13.43 -17.73
N VAL A 144 1.10 14.41 -18.15
CA VAL A 144 -0.34 14.24 -18.43
C VAL A 144 -0.62 13.15 -19.47
N ASN A 145 0.31 12.89 -20.38
CA ASN A 145 0.24 11.83 -21.39
C ASN A 145 0.62 10.43 -20.84
N GLU A 146 1.35 10.37 -19.72
CA GLU A 146 1.79 9.12 -19.09
C GLU A 146 0.93 8.74 -17.88
N ILE A 147 0.29 9.72 -17.22
CA ILE A 147 -0.51 9.48 -16.01
C ILE A 147 -1.65 8.48 -16.24
N ALA A 148 -2.24 8.44 -17.44
CA ALA A 148 -3.30 7.48 -17.76
C ALA A 148 -2.77 6.03 -17.80
N GLN A 149 -1.58 5.82 -18.38
CA GLN A 149 -0.92 4.51 -18.43
C GLN A 149 -0.39 4.10 -17.05
N HIS A 150 0.18 5.03 -16.31
CA HIS A 150 0.58 4.78 -14.93
C HIS A 150 -0.64 4.47 -14.05
N ALA A 151 -1.71 5.26 -14.12
CA ALA A 151 -2.93 5.01 -13.36
C ALA A 151 -3.62 3.69 -13.73
N SER A 152 -3.40 3.16 -14.94
CA SER A 152 -3.85 1.83 -15.32
C SER A 152 -3.01 0.68 -14.75
N LEU A 153 -1.82 0.93 -14.22
CA LEU A 153 -0.94 -0.11 -13.64
C LEU A 153 -0.71 0.09 -12.13
N CYS A 154 -0.88 1.32 -11.65
CA CYS A 154 -0.68 1.69 -10.27
C CYS A 154 -1.85 1.22 -9.42
N GLY A 155 -1.59 0.35 -8.44
CA GLY A 155 -2.64 -0.22 -7.61
C GLY A 155 -3.51 -1.20 -8.38
N GLU A 156 -2.89 -2.09 -9.17
CA GLU A 156 -3.55 -3.30 -9.70
C GLU A 156 -3.30 -4.53 -8.83
N SER A 157 -2.23 -4.56 -8.03
CA SER A 157 -1.93 -5.66 -7.10
C SER A 157 -1.92 -5.24 -5.64
N GLU A 158 -2.11 -6.22 -4.73
CA GLU A 158 -1.93 -6.02 -3.29
C GLU A 158 -0.52 -5.51 -2.94
N ALA A 159 0.49 -5.92 -3.71
CA ALA A 159 1.87 -5.49 -3.49
C ALA A 159 2.04 -3.99 -3.77
N ASP A 160 1.39 -3.46 -4.80
CA ASP A 160 1.44 -2.03 -5.13
C ASP A 160 0.80 -1.17 -4.05
N VAL A 161 -0.31 -1.65 -3.48
CA VAL A 161 -0.97 -0.98 -2.34
C VAL A 161 -0.08 -0.94 -1.11
N LEU A 162 0.54 -2.07 -0.77
CA LEU A 162 1.44 -2.15 0.37
C LEU A 162 2.69 -1.28 0.14
N GLN A 163 3.21 -1.23 -1.10
CA GLN A 163 4.31 -0.36 -1.47
C GLN A 163 3.92 1.12 -1.36
N TRP A 164 2.70 1.45 -1.76
CA TRP A 164 2.20 2.80 -1.60
C TRP A 164 2.04 3.17 -0.12
N LEU A 165 1.38 2.35 0.71
CA LEU A 165 1.24 2.60 2.15
C LEU A 165 2.60 2.80 2.82
N LEU A 166 3.58 1.97 2.45
CA LEU A 166 4.97 2.10 2.92
C LEU A 166 5.59 3.45 2.51
N SER A 167 5.34 3.92 1.28
CA SER A 167 5.83 5.22 0.79
C SER A 167 5.25 6.43 1.54
N GLN A 168 4.08 6.27 2.16
CA GLN A 168 3.43 7.34 2.93
C GLN A 168 4.04 7.51 4.34
N VAL A 169 4.93 6.61 4.77
CA VAL A 169 5.55 6.67 6.09
C VAL A 169 6.67 7.71 6.10
N ASP A 170 6.53 8.74 6.96
CA ASP A 170 7.57 9.75 7.15
C ASP A 170 8.75 9.15 7.93
N THR A 171 9.86 8.94 7.23
CA THR A 171 11.11 8.39 7.79
C THR A 171 12.03 9.46 8.38
N SER A 172 11.71 10.76 8.24
CA SER A 172 12.51 11.87 8.77
C SER A 172 12.40 12.00 10.30
N LYS A 173 11.32 11.46 10.88
CA LYS A 173 11.01 11.52 12.31
C LYS A 173 10.62 10.15 12.82
N ASN A 174 10.74 9.98 14.14
CA ASN A 174 10.31 8.75 14.81
C ASN A 174 9.08 9.02 15.68
N PHE A 175 8.06 8.18 15.57
CA PHE A 175 6.96 8.06 16.51
C PHE A 175 7.35 7.06 17.60
N ARG A 176 7.76 7.58 18.77
CA ARG A 176 8.34 6.76 19.84
C ARG A 176 7.28 6.32 20.85
N ILE A 177 7.18 5.04 21.12
CA ILE A 177 6.37 4.50 22.23
C ILE A 177 7.25 3.71 23.20
N CYS A 178 7.00 3.88 24.50
CA CYS A 178 7.71 3.18 25.56
C CYS A 178 6.72 2.39 26.42
N ILE A 179 6.86 1.07 26.42
CA ILE A 179 5.84 0.14 26.95
C ILE A 179 6.48 -1.03 27.71
N THR A 180 5.69 -1.69 28.54
CA THR A 180 6.03 -2.97 29.19
C THR A 180 5.31 -4.11 28.48
N ARG A 181 5.82 -5.34 28.60
CA ARG A 181 5.20 -6.53 27.98
C ARG A 181 3.86 -6.90 28.63
N ASN A 182 3.69 -6.64 29.93
CA ASN A 182 2.53 -7.11 30.71
C ASN A 182 1.24 -6.29 30.54
N ASP A 183 1.32 -5.05 30.03
CA ASP A 183 0.15 -4.18 29.81
C ASP A 183 0.26 -3.45 28.46
N LEU A 184 0.40 -4.24 27.40
CA LEU A 184 0.77 -3.71 26.09
C LEU A 184 -0.36 -2.90 25.43
N VAL A 185 -1.62 -3.31 25.60
CA VAL A 185 -2.77 -2.70 24.92
C VAL A 185 -3.17 -1.39 25.60
N GLN A 186 -3.54 -1.44 26.88
CA GLN A 186 -4.07 -0.27 27.58
C GLN A 186 -2.98 0.77 27.78
N ARG A 187 -1.79 0.36 28.25
CA ARG A 187 -0.65 1.28 28.35
C ARG A 187 -0.22 1.76 26.96
N GLY A 188 -0.15 0.87 25.97
CA GLY A 188 0.23 1.23 24.60
C GLY A 188 -0.67 2.31 24.02
N PHE A 189 -1.98 2.18 24.17
CA PHE A 189 -2.97 3.16 23.71
C PHE A 189 -2.78 4.52 24.39
N ILE A 190 -2.59 4.51 25.71
CA ILE A 190 -2.32 5.74 26.46
C ILE A 190 -1.01 6.39 25.99
N GLN A 191 0.03 5.63 25.67
CA GLN A 191 1.26 6.21 25.09
C GLN A 191 1.05 6.76 23.71
N TRP A 192 0.34 6.02 22.86
CA TRP A 192 0.02 6.42 21.50
C TRP A 192 -0.67 7.78 21.48
N GLN A 193 -1.71 7.95 22.30
CA GLN A 193 -2.50 9.18 22.39
C GLN A 193 -1.75 10.36 23.06
N ARG A 194 -0.77 10.09 23.94
CA ARG A 194 -0.01 11.15 24.66
C ARG A 194 1.10 11.78 23.82
N GLN A 195 1.44 11.23 22.66
CA GLN A 195 2.48 11.79 21.80
C GLN A 195 2.06 13.14 21.23
N LYS A 196 2.75 14.21 21.64
CA LYS A 196 2.49 15.59 21.19
C LYS A 196 3.46 16.08 20.11
N LYS A 197 4.63 15.45 20.01
CA LYS A 197 5.76 15.91 19.17
C LYS A 197 5.94 15.12 17.88
N ALA A 198 5.24 14.00 17.76
CA ALA A 198 5.32 13.08 16.63
C ALA A 198 3.91 12.58 16.29
N SER A 199 3.70 12.26 15.02
CA SER A 199 2.45 11.71 14.50
C SER A 199 2.62 10.21 14.23
N PRO A 200 1.55 9.40 14.33
CA PRO A 200 1.54 8.01 13.88
C PRO A 200 1.89 7.82 12.39
N VAL A 201 1.91 8.91 11.60
CA VAL A 201 2.40 8.94 10.20
C VAL A 201 3.92 8.74 10.10
N ASN A 202 4.64 8.99 11.20
CA ASN A 202 6.09 8.83 11.23
C ASN A 202 6.46 7.37 11.50
N LYS A 203 7.71 6.99 11.19
CA LYS A 203 8.23 5.65 11.49
C LYS A 203 8.07 5.29 12.98
N LEU A 204 7.42 4.17 13.27
CA LEU A 204 7.24 3.67 14.61
C LEU A 204 8.58 3.22 15.18
N HIS A 205 8.84 3.59 16.42
CA HIS A 205 10.02 3.14 17.16
C HIS A 205 9.60 2.76 18.57
N VAL A 206 9.75 1.48 18.90
CA VAL A 206 9.32 0.96 20.21
C VAL A 206 10.51 0.81 21.13
N THR A 207 10.33 1.06 22.42
CA THR A 207 11.31 0.71 23.44
C THR A 207 10.60 -0.02 24.57
N PHE A 208 11.06 -1.23 24.88
CA PHE A 208 10.61 -1.92 26.08
C PHE A 208 11.38 -1.37 27.29
N ILE A 209 10.70 -1.12 28.41
CA ILE A 209 11.37 -0.61 29.62
C ILE A 209 12.47 -1.58 30.12
N GLU A 210 12.32 -2.87 29.82
CA GLU A 210 13.20 -3.96 30.27
C GLU A 210 14.30 -4.34 29.27
N ALA A 211 14.28 -3.81 28.03
CA ALA A 211 15.22 -4.19 26.97
C ALA A 211 15.77 -2.96 26.21
N GLY A 212 16.94 -3.13 25.56
CA GLY A 212 17.60 -2.09 24.77
C GLY A 212 16.84 -1.68 23.49
N ILE A 213 17.35 -0.62 22.84
CA ILE A 213 16.77 0.13 21.71
C ILE A 213 16.47 -0.77 20.47
N ASP A 214 15.38 -0.45 19.76
CA ASP A 214 14.79 -1.22 18.65
C ASP A 214 15.56 -1.20 17.31
N THR A 215 15.62 -2.37 16.66
CA THR A 215 16.19 -2.64 15.33
C THR A 215 15.14 -2.90 14.24
N GLY A 216 13.86 -2.63 14.50
CA GLY A 216 12.71 -2.82 13.60
C GLY A 216 11.92 -4.12 13.88
N ALA A 217 12.60 -5.15 14.36
CA ALA A 217 11.96 -6.41 14.75
C ALA A 217 11.03 -6.26 15.97
N LEU A 218 11.41 -5.42 16.95
CA LEU A 218 10.57 -5.18 18.14
C LEU A 218 9.31 -4.41 17.78
N SER A 219 9.38 -3.49 16.81
CA SER A 219 8.20 -2.76 16.32
C SER A 219 7.14 -3.71 15.73
N LYS A 220 7.55 -4.71 14.93
CA LYS A 220 6.62 -5.71 14.39
C LYS A 220 6.03 -6.62 15.46
N GLU A 221 6.85 -7.09 16.40
CA GLU A 221 6.39 -7.88 17.55
C GLU A 221 5.32 -7.12 18.35
N VAL A 222 5.56 -5.84 18.63
CA VAL A 222 4.63 -4.99 19.36
C VAL A 222 3.33 -4.75 18.59
N LEU A 223 3.40 -4.52 17.28
CA LEU A 223 2.21 -4.40 16.44
C LEU A 223 1.39 -5.69 16.42
N THR A 224 2.06 -6.86 16.40
CA THR A 224 1.40 -8.16 16.50
C THR A 224 0.65 -8.34 17.82
N GLU A 225 1.31 -8.04 18.94
CA GLU A 225 0.67 -8.12 20.25
C GLU A 225 -0.41 -7.06 20.43
N MET A 226 -0.23 -5.83 19.90
CA MET A 226 -1.28 -4.81 19.89
C MET A 226 -2.50 -5.28 19.10
N MET A 227 -2.31 -5.88 17.92
CA MET A 227 -3.40 -6.36 17.08
C MET A 227 -4.21 -7.46 17.80
N HIS A 228 -3.52 -8.43 18.40
CA HIS A 228 -4.17 -9.49 19.18
C HIS A 228 -4.89 -8.93 20.40
N GLY A 229 -4.29 -7.97 21.09
CA GLY A 229 -4.88 -7.30 22.23
C GLY A 229 -6.10 -6.43 21.88
N ILE A 230 -6.09 -5.78 20.72
CA ILE A 230 -7.24 -5.07 20.17
C ILE A 230 -8.36 -6.05 19.87
N GLU A 231 -8.05 -7.15 19.18
CA GLU A 231 -9.01 -8.20 18.84
C GLU A 231 -9.70 -8.79 20.08
N THR A 232 -8.97 -8.95 21.19
CA THR A 232 -9.49 -9.60 22.41
C THR A 232 -10.24 -8.63 23.33
N ARG A 233 -9.90 -7.34 23.34
CA ARG A 233 -10.50 -6.35 24.23
C ARG A 233 -11.62 -5.54 23.57
N LEU A 234 -11.41 -5.11 22.33
CA LEU A 234 -12.31 -4.15 21.64
C LEU A 234 -13.26 -4.82 20.66
N PHE A 235 -13.13 -6.13 20.45
CA PHE A 235 -13.98 -6.90 19.54
C PHE A 235 -14.49 -8.18 20.23
N GLU A 236 -15.71 -8.56 19.89
CA GLU A 236 -16.41 -9.75 20.38
C GLU A 236 -17.02 -10.55 19.22
N GLY A 237 -17.34 -11.81 19.50
CA GLY A 237 -17.88 -12.74 18.50
C GLY A 237 -17.01 -13.97 18.29
N SER A 238 -17.60 -14.99 17.68
CA SER A 238 -16.91 -16.25 17.39
C SER A 238 -15.98 -16.08 16.18
N GLY A 239 -14.72 -16.52 16.29
CA GLY A 239 -13.72 -16.37 15.22
C GLY A 239 -14.11 -16.96 13.85
N LYS A 240 -15.12 -17.84 13.78
CA LYS A 240 -15.59 -18.48 12.55
C LYS A 240 -16.28 -17.53 11.56
N LYS A 241 -16.96 -16.48 12.05
CA LYS A 241 -17.71 -15.52 11.21
C LYS A 241 -17.14 -14.09 11.29
N GLY A 242 -15.95 -13.96 11.87
CA GLY A 242 -15.38 -12.68 12.26
C GLY A 242 -16.03 -12.12 13.53
N LYS A 243 -15.56 -10.94 13.93
CA LYS A 243 -15.90 -10.24 15.16
C LYS A 243 -16.42 -8.85 14.87
N SER A 244 -17.29 -8.38 15.77
CA SER A 244 -17.83 -7.02 15.78
C SER A 244 -17.23 -6.22 16.95
N PRO A 245 -17.19 -4.89 16.90
CA PRO A 245 -16.75 -4.10 18.04
C PRO A 245 -17.59 -4.37 19.29
N VAL A 246 -16.97 -4.37 20.46
CA VAL A 246 -17.69 -4.39 21.74
C VAL A 246 -18.44 -3.07 21.93
N TYR A 247 -19.70 -3.12 22.33
CA TYR A 247 -20.42 -1.89 22.67
C TYR A 247 -19.96 -1.31 24.02
N SER A 248 -18.86 -0.56 24.01
CA SER A 248 -18.29 0.09 25.19
C SER A 248 -18.25 1.61 25.03
N ILE A 249 -19.11 2.31 25.78
CA ILE A 249 -19.11 3.79 25.82
C ILE A 249 -17.84 4.32 26.49
N SER A 250 -17.31 3.64 27.51
CA SER A 250 -16.08 4.06 28.18
C SER A 250 -14.86 4.04 27.27
N ASP A 251 -14.70 2.99 26.43
CA ASP A 251 -13.61 2.93 25.45
C ASP A 251 -13.85 3.90 24.27
N LEU A 252 -15.11 4.17 23.93
CA LEU A 252 -15.51 5.19 22.95
C LEU A 252 -15.12 6.60 23.42
N GLU A 253 -15.45 6.97 24.66
CA GLU A 253 -15.06 8.27 25.26
C GLU A 253 -13.53 8.40 25.36
N SER A 254 -12.85 7.30 25.68
CA SER A 254 -11.38 7.23 25.72
C SER A 254 -10.72 7.25 24.34
N SER A 255 -11.51 7.32 23.26
CA SER A 255 -11.04 7.30 21.87
C SER A 255 -10.18 6.09 21.52
N PHE A 256 -10.39 4.95 22.18
CA PHE A 256 -9.60 3.74 21.96
C PHE A 256 -9.90 3.10 20.60
N TYR A 257 -11.14 3.16 20.14
CA TYR A 257 -11.51 2.73 18.79
C TYR A 257 -10.79 3.52 17.71
N ARG A 258 -10.61 4.84 17.91
CA ARG A 258 -9.81 5.67 17.01
C ARG A 258 -8.33 5.24 17.00
N THR A 259 -7.74 5.03 18.18
CA THR A 259 -6.37 4.53 18.30
C THR A 259 -6.21 3.18 17.61
N ALA A 260 -7.18 2.27 17.74
CA ALA A 260 -7.18 0.99 17.04
C ALA A 260 -7.11 1.18 15.51
N GLY A 261 -7.89 2.10 14.94
CA GLY A 261 -7.82 2.43 13.51
C GLY A 261 -6.46 3.00 13.06
N GLU A 262 -5.81 3.80 13.91
CA GLU A 262 -4.44 4.27 13.65
C GLU A 262 -3.45 3.10 13.70
N VAL A 263 -3.56 2.20 14.67
CA VAL A 263 -2.74 0.99 14.79
C VAL A 263 -2.92 0.09 13.57
N PHE A 264 -4.14 -0.11 13.06
CA PHE A 264 -4.40 -0.90 11.85
C PHE A 264 -3.62 -0.34 10.65
N SER A 265 -3.60 0.98 10.52
CA SER A 265 -2.94 1.66 9.41
C SER A 265 -1.42 1.64 9.52
N VAL A 266 -0.88 1.88 10.72
CA VAL A 266 0.56 1.75 10.99
C VAL A 266 1.02 0.31 10.79
N SER A 267 0.23 -0.66 11.23
CA SER A 267 0.56 -2.08 11.09
C SER A 267 0.70 -2.47 9.62
N LEU A 268 -0.28 -2.14 8.77
CA LEU A 268 -0.20 -2.40 7.34
C LEU A 268 0.96 -1.67 6.65
N ALA A 269 1.14 -0.37 6.94
CA ALA A 269 2.16 0.45 6.29
C ALA A 269 3.60 0.07 6.70
N GLN A 270 3.80 -0.45 7.92
CA GLN A 270 5.13 -0.72 8.48
C GLN A 270 5.41 -2.22 8.68
N GLY A 271 4.57 -3.10 8.12
CA GLY A 271 4.84 -4.53 8.01
C GLY A 271 4.42 -5.40 9.20
N GLY A 272 3.53 -4.91 10.04
CA GLY A 272 2.80 -5.70 11.05
C GLY A 272 1.52 -6.34 10.48
N PRO A 273 0.74 -7.06 11.31
CA PRO A 273 -0.46 -7.76 10.87
C PRO A 273 -1.61 -6.82 10.46
N PRO A 274 -2.44 -7.20 9.47
CA PRO A 274 -3.75 -6.60 9.27
C PRO A 274 -4.76 -7.07 10.34
N PRO A 275 -5.88 -6.35 10.55
CA PRO A 275 -6.97 -6.80 11.41
C PRO A 275 -7.84 -7.85 10.69
N CYS A 276 -7.34 -9.09 10.61
CA CYS A 276 -7.98 -10.20 9.88
C CYS A 276 -9.14 -10.89 10.62
N PHE A 277 -9.74 -10.20 11.59
CA PHE A 277 -10.79 -10.74 12.46
C PHE A 277 -12.13 -10.03 12.28
N LEU A 278 -12.24 -9.07 11.35
CA LEU A 278 -13.43 -8.26 11.18
C LEU A 278 -14.55 -9.07 10.51
N ARG A 279 -15.77 -8.90 11.01
CA ARG A 279 -16.99 -9.39 10.35
C ARG A 279 -17.23 -8.65 9.02
N SER A 280 -17.84 -9.30 8.04
CA SER A 280 -18.00 -8.75 6.69
C SER A 280 -18.71 -7.39 6.66
N TRP A 281 -19.80 -7.22 7.42
CA TRP A 281 -20.51 -5.94 7.48
C TRP A 281 -19.70 -4.84 8.17
N CYS A 282 -18.88 -5.18 9.17
CA CYS A 282 -17.94 -4.26 9.81
C CYS A 282 -16.89 -3.79 8.80
N TYR A 283 -16.29 -4.72 8.06
CA TYR A 283 -15.34 -4.39 6.99
C TYR A 283 -16.00 -3.51 5.91
N GLN A 284 -17.20 -3.84 5.45
CA GLN A 284 -17.95 -3.03 4.48
C GLN A 284 -18.16 -1.60 4.99
N PHE A 285 -18.49 -1.44 6.27
CA PHE A 285 -18.60 -0.13 6.89
C PHE A 285 -17.24 0.58 6.98
N LEU A 286 -16.16 -0.11 7.35
CA LEU A 286 -14.81 0.47 7.38
C LEU A 286 -14.26 0.84 5.99
N ALA A 287 -14.75 0.22 4.92
CA ALA A 287 -14.45 0.63 3.56
C ALA A 287 -15.31 1.81 3.12
N THR A 288 -16.63 1.67 3.16
CA THR A 288 -17.55 2.60 2.48
C THR A 288 -18.17 3.67 3.38
N GLY A 289 -18.15 3.47 4.70
CA GLY A 289 -18.84 4.31 5.68
C GLY A 289 -20.32 3.96 5.84
N ASN A 290 -20.76 2.87 5.21
CA ASN A 290 -22.13 2.37 5.29
C ASN A 290 -22.16 0.83 5.20
N PHE A 291 -23.28 0.22 5.54
CA PHE A 291 -23.55 -1.20 5.31
C PHE A 291 -24.99 -1.37 4.86
N ASP A 292 -25.27 -2.42 4.08
CA ASP A 292 -26.65 -2.72 3.70
C ASP A 292 -27.37 -3.37 4.88
N VAL A 293 -28.18 -2.57 5.56
CA VAL A 293 -28.98 -3.02 6.69
C VAL A 293 -29.79 -4.25 6.29
N LEU A 294 -30.31 -4.34 5.05
CA LEU A 294 -31.16 -5.44 4.56
C LEU A 294 -30.46 -6.81 4.51
N GLN A 295 -29.13 -6.83 4.39
CA GLN A 295 -28.35 -8.08 4.34
C GLN A 295 -28.07 -8.66 5.74
N LEU A 296 -28.31 -7.90 6.81
CA LEU A 296 -28.01 -8.36 8.16
C LEU A 296 -28.93 -9.49 8.61
N THR A 297 -28.34 -10.48 9.28
CA THR A 297 -29.02 -11.67 9.79
C THR A 297 -28.81 -11.81 11.30
N LYS A 298 -29.54 -12.74 11.93
CA LYS A 298 -29.31 -13.08 13.35
C LYS A 298 -27.88 -13.54 13.66
N ASP A 299 -27.16 -14.04 12.65
CA ASP A 299 -25.76 -14.46 12.81
C ASP A 299 -24.80 -13.28 12.97
N ASP A 300 -25.23 -12.06 12.62
CA ASP A 300 -24.45 -10.82 12.69
C ASP A 300 -24.48 -10.13 14.06
N VAL A 301 -25.19 -10.73 15.02
CA VAL A 301 -25.28 -10.25 16.40
C VAL A 301 -24.32 -11.03 17.28
N ASP A 302 -23.31 -10.34 17.81
CA ASP A 302 -22.31 -10.91 18.72
C ASP A 302 -22.63 -10.65 20.20
N ASP A 303 -23.35 -9.56 20.50
CA ASP A 303 -23.79 -9.18 21.85
C ASP A 303 -24.64 -10.29 22.49
N THR A 304 -24.20 -10.73 23.66
CA THR A 304 -24.78 -11.91 24.34
C THR A 304 -26.24 -11.68 24.76
N GLU A 305 -26.60 -10.47 25.16
CA GLU A 305 -27.96 -10.13 25.60
C GLU A 305 -28.92 -10.18 24.42
N TYR A 306 -28.55 -9.56 23.29
CA TYR A 306 -29.40 -9.59 22.09
C TYR A 306 -29.45 -10.96 21.43
N ARG A 307 -28.37 -11.76 21.47
CA ARG A 307 -28.43 -13.16 21.03
C ARG A 307 -29.43 -13.97 21.85
N SER A 308 -29.38 -13.83 23.18
CA SER A 308 -30.34 -14.49 24.06
C SER A 308 -31.77 -14.03 23.78
N LEU A 309 -31.99 -12.73 23.55
CA LEU A 309 -33.30 -12.19 23.19
C LEU A 309 -33.81 -12.76 21.86
N ILE A 310 -32.95 -12.86 20.84
CA ILE A 310 -33.30 -13.48 19.54
C ILE A 310 -33.68 -14.95 19.72
N GLU A 311 -32.94 -15.71 20.53
CA GLU A 311 -33.23 -17.11 20.83
C GLU A 311 -34.58 -17.27 21.54
N LYS A 312 -34.85 -16.43 22.55
CA LYS A 312 -36.13 -16.42 23.27
C LYS A 312 -37.31 -16.09 22.37
N VAL A 313 -37.18 -15.08 21.51
CA VAL A 313 -38.21 -14.72 20.51
C VAL A 313 -38.41 -15.83 19.47
N SER A 314 -37.35 -16.58 19.17
CA SER A 314 -37.41 -17.73 18.25
C SER A 314 -38.08 -18.95 18.88
N SER A 315 -38.09 -19.07 20.20
CA SER A 315 -38.69 -20.20 20.92
C SER A 315 -40.23 -20.14 20.95
N GLU A 316 -40.90 -21.30 20.96
CA GLU A 316 -42.37 -21.39 20.89
C GLU A 316 -43.08 -21.23 22.23
N THR A 317 -42.32 -21.25 23.33
CA THR A 317 -42.81 -21.14 24.72
C THR A 317 -42.83 -19.68 25.15
N GLY A 318 -43.70 -18.88 24.56
CA GLY A 318 -43.83 -17.45 24.85
C GLY A 318 -44.48 -17.18 26.21
N ASP A 319 -43.70 -17.19 27.28
CA ASP A 319 -44.18 -16.87 28.64
C ASP A 319 -43.31 -15.85 29.40
N GLU A 320 -42.21 -15.37 28.80
CA GLU A 320 -41.45 -14.24 29.34
C GLU A 320 -41.99 -12.91 28.79
N ASN A 321 -42.09 -11.89 29.65
CA ASN A 321 -42.53 -10.54 29.27
C ASN A 321 -41.45 -9.80 28.46
N LEU A 322 -41.14 -10.30 27.26
CA LEU A 322 -40.12 -9.78 26.33
C LEU A 322 -40.53 -8.46 25.66
N THR A 323 -41.75 -7.97 25.93
CA THR A 323 -42.32 -6.79 25.29
C THR A 323 -41.45 -5.56 25.49
N GLU A 324 -40.96 -5.34 26.70
CA GLU A 324 -40.13 -4.18 27.04
C GLU A 324 -38.79 -4.22 26.29
N ASP A 325 -38.12 -5.37 26.27
CA ASP A 325 -36.84 -5.57 25.58
C ASP A 325 -36.97 -5.42 24.05
N ILE A 326 -38.08 -5.91 23.49
CA ILE A 326 -38.36 -5.78 22.05
C ILE A 326 -38.64 -4.31 21.69
N VAL A 327 -39.40 -3.61 22.52
CA VAL A 327 -39.72 -2.19 22.32
C VAL A 327 -38.48 -1.31 22.51
N SER A 328 -37.59 -1.64 23.45
CA SER A 328 -36.32 -0.92 23.65
C SER A 328 -35.38 -1.06 22.45
N CYS A 329 -35.49 -2.15 21.68
CA CYS A 329 -34.84 -2.31 20.38
C CYS A 329 -35.46 -1.44 19.26
N GLY A 330 -36.53 -0.69 19.53
CA GLY A 330 -37.19 0.19 18.57
C GLY A 330 -38.27 -0.48 17.72
N TYR A 331 -38.72 -1.69 18.07
CA TYR A 331 -39.85 -2.31 17.39
C TYR A 331 -41.17 -1.64 17.81
N THR A 332 -41.89 -1.08 16.84
CA THR A 332 -43.16 -0.36 17.06
C THR A 332 -44.40 -1.15 16.66
N GLY A 333 -44.22 -2.39 16.18
CA GLY A 333 -45.33 -3.26 15.81
C GLY A 333 -45.99 -3.93 17.02
N LEU A 334 -47.10 -4.62 16.78
CA LEU A 334 -47.68 -5.50 17.80
C LEU A 334 -46.71 -6.67 18.06
N VAL A 335 -46.37 -6.91 19.33
CA VAL A 335 -45.53 -8.03 19.76
C VAL A 335 -46.41 -9.28 19.80
N LYS A 336 -46.34 -10.07 18.72
CA LYS A 336 -47.13 -11.29 18.54
C LYS A 336 -46.31 -12.35 17.79
N LEU A 337 -46.67 -13.62 17.97
CA LEU A 337 -45.95 -14.77 17.40
C LEU A 337 -45.99 -14.80 15.85
N ASP A 338 -47.01 -14.22 15.22
CA ASP A 338 -47.14 -14.11 13.76
C ASP A 338 -46.17 -13.08 13.14
N ARG A 339 -45.50 -12.27 13.97
CA ARG A 339 -44.55 -11.23 13.53
C ARG A 339 -43.10 -11.48 13.96
N ARG A 340 -42.76 -12.71 14.34
CA ARG A 340 -41.42 -13.11 14.82
C ARG A 340 -40.28 -12.60 13.95
N ASP A 341 -40.37 -12.77 12.63
CA ASP A 341 -39.31 -12.35 11.71
C ASP A 341 -39.07 -10.83 11.75
N SER A 342 -40.14 -10.05 11.85
CA SER A 342 -40.07 -8.59 11.95
C SER A 342 -39.46 -8.12 13.28
N ILE A 343 -39.78 -8.84 14.37
CA ILE A 343 -39.22 -8.60 15.71
C ILE A 343 -37.72 -8.93 15.71
N ILE A 344 -37.34 -10.14 15.28
CA ILE A 344 -35.94 -10.58 15.20
C ILE A 344 -35.14 -9.60 14.33
N ARG A 345 -35.69 -9.22 13.18
CA ARG A 345 -35.08 -8.24 12.29
C ARG A 345 -34.81 -6.91 12.99
N SER A 346 -35.76 -6.41 13.79
CA SER A 346 -35.60 -5.16 14.52
C SER A 346 -34.50 -5.25 15.57
N ILE A 347 -34.42 -6.38 16.30
CA ILE A 347 -33.35 -6.64 17.27
C ILE A 347 -31.98 -6.68 16.58
N VAL A 348 -31.86 -7.38 15.45
CA VAL A 348 -30.62 -7.46 14.65
C VAL A 348 -30.16 -6.08 14.20
N VAL A 349 -31.06 -5.28 13.63
CA VAL A 349 -30.74 -3.93 13.17
C VAL A 349 -30.35 -3.03 14.35
N HIS A 350 -31.08 -3.12 15.46
CA HIS A 350 -30.76 -2.34 16.65
C HIS A 350 -29.37 -2.67 17.21
N ALA A 351 -29.07 -3.96 17.38
CA ALA A 351 -27.81 -4.45 17.93
C ALA A 351 -26.60 -4.09 17.07
N THR A 352 -26.76 -4.02 15.75
CA THR A 352 -25.69 -3.67 14.80
C THR A 352 -25.52 -2.16 14.63
N VAL A 353 -26.62 -1.41 14.47
CA VAL A 353 -26.58 0.05 14.27
C VAL A 353 -25.95 0.76 15.46
N ARG A 354 -26.16 0.28 16.70
CA ARG A 354 -25.53 0.87 17.89
C ARG A 354 -24.00 0.80 17.88
N LEU A 355 -23.38 -0.06 17.08
CA LEU A 355 -21.92 -0.18 16.94
C LEU A 355 -21.33 0.85 15.96
N THR A 356 -22.17 1.57 15.22
CA THR A 356 -21.74 2.60 14.23
C THR A 356 -20.77 3.64 14.81
N PRO A 357 -20.97 4.20 16.03
CA PRO A 357 -20.03 5.18 16.59
C PRO A 357 -18.61 4.61 16.80
N MET A 358 -18.49 3.35 17.22
CA MET A 358 -17.21 2.66 17.41
C MET A 358 -16.51 2.46 16.07
N LEU A 359 -17.23 1.97 15.07
CA LEU A 359 -16.72 1.82 13.71
C LEU A 359 -16.33 3.16 13.08
N GLN A 360 -17.09 4.22 13.34
CA GLN A 360 -16.79 5.56 12.86
C GLN A 360 -15.51 6.11 13.48
N GLN A 361 -15.24 5.84 14.76
CA GLN A 361 -13.96 6.17 15.38
C GLN A 361 -12.80 5.40 14.74
N ILE A 362 -12.96 4.10 14.50
CA ILE A 362 -11.95 3.29 13.78
C ILE A 362 -11.67 3.90 12.41
N ARG A 363 -12.71 4.20 11.60
CA ARG A 363 -12.55 4.89 10.30
C ARG A 363 -11.78 6.19 10.44
N ASN A 364 -12.07 7.00 11.46
CA ASN A 364 -11.35 8.26 11.69
C ASN A 364 -9.86 8.05 11.97
N GLY A 365 -9.49 6.98 12.69
CA GLY A 365 -8.08 6.59 12.89
C GLY A 365 -7.42 6.13 11.59
N MET A 366 -8.16 5.39 10.76
CA MET A 366 -7.69 4.88 9.47
C MET A 366 -7.50 5.94 8.36
N LYS A 367 -7.76 7.22 8.66
CA LYS A 367 -7.47 8.32 7.72
C LYS A 367 -5.98 8.55 7.52
N ILE A 368 -5.13 8.07 8.44
CA ILE A 368 -3.67 8.17 8.26
C ILE A 368 -3.22 7.28 7.10
N TYR A 369 -2.18 7.70 6.39
CA TYR A 369 -1.73 7.07 5.14
C TYR A 369 -2.81 6.94 4.07
N ASN A 370 -3.95 7.61 4.23
CA ASN A 370 -5.09 7.56 3.31
C ASN A 370 -5.60 6.12 3.05
N LEU A 371 -5.52 5.24 4.06
CA LEU A 371 -5.87 3.81 3.97
C LEU A 371 -7.33 3.59 3.53
N LEU A 372 -8.26 4.48 3.92
CA LEU A 372 -9.68 4.37 3.58
C LEU A 372 -9.95 4.34 2.06
N GLU A 373 -9.11 4.99 1.26
CA GLU A 373 -9.27 5.02 -0.22
C GLU A 373 -8.89 3.68 -0.88
N VAL A 374 -8.12 2.86 -0.17
CA VAL A 374 -7.54 1.65 -0.74
C VAL A 374 -8.14 0.38 -0.14
N ILE A 375 -8.58 0.43 1.12
CA ILE A 375 -9.11 -0.74 1.81
C ILE A 375 -10.26 -1.38 1.04
N GLY A 376 -11.18 -0.60 0.45
CA GLY A 376 -12.34 -1.14 -0.27
C GLY A 376 -12.02 -1.86 -1.58
N ARG A 377 -10.80 -1.74 -2.09
CA ARG A 377 -10.35 -2.44 -3.32
C ARG A 377 -9.70 -3.79 -3.03
N TYR A 378 -9.21 -4.01 -1.81
CA TYR A 378 -8.38 -5.16 -1.46
C TYR A 378 -8.80 -5.82 -0.14
N GLU A 379 -10.01 -6.37 -0.13
CA GLU A 379 -10.54 -7.13 1.01
C GLU A 379 -9.64 -8.30 1.42
N SER A 380 -8.97 -8.92 0.45
CA SER A 380 -8.03 -10.02 0.66
C SER A 380 -6.84 -9.69 1.58
N LEU A 381 -6.45 -8.41 1.69
CA LEU A 381 -5.44 -7.95 2.66
C LEU A 381 -5.92 -8.09 4.11
N PHE A 382 -7.23 -8.05 4.34
CA PHE A 382 -7.86 -8.16 5.65
C PHE A 382 -8.39 -9.58 5.90
N LYS A 383 -8.04 -10.54 5.05
CA LYS A 383 -8.36 -11.95 5.26
C LYS A 383 -7.17 -12.69 5.86
N PRO A 384 -7.40 -13.63 6.79
CA PRO A 384 -6.34 -14.51 7.27
C PRO A 384 -5.76 -15.36 6.11
N PRO A 385 -4.58 -15.96 6.28
CA PRO A 385 -4.09 -16.96 5.34
C PRO A 385 -5.05 -18.16 5.29
N ASP A 386 -5.35 -18.60 4.08
CA ASP A 386 -6.06 -19.85 3.76
C ASP A 386 -5.06 -20.96 3.41
N ALA A 387 -5.55 -22.19 3.27
CA ALA A 387 -4.74 -23.37 2.97
C ALA A 387 -4.05 -23.19 1.62
N ASP A 388 -4.78 -22.71 0.60
CA ASP A 388 -4.27 -22.44 -0.74
C ASP A 388 -3.06 -21.48 -0.70
N TYR A 389 -3.16 -20.39 0.06
CA TYR A 389 -2.05 -19.46 0.24
C TYR A 389 -0.84 -20.16 0.87
N ILE A 390 -1.02 -20.89 1.97
CA ILE A 390 0.10 -21.59 2.64
C ILE A 390 0.74 -22.60 1.70
N MET A 391 -0.05 -23.37 0.95
CA MET A 391 0.45 -24.32 -0.04
C MET A 391 1.23 -23.63 -1.16
N SER A 392 0.77 -22.46 -1.63
CA SER A 392 1.44 -21.69 -2.70
C SER A 392 2.82 -21.14 -2.34
N ILE A 393 3.10 -20.98 -1.04
CA ILE A 393 4.38 -20.48 -0.54
C ILE A 393 5.34 -21.60 -0.12
N LEU A 394 4.92 -22.87 -0.16
CA LEU A 394 5.81 -24.00 0.09
C LEU A 394 6.76 -24.20 -1.10
N GLU A 395 8.01 -24.53 -0.79
CA GLU A 395 9.03 -24.92 -1.76
C GLU A 395 9.66 -26.25 -1.31
N PRO A 396 9.07 -27.39 -1.71
CA PRO A 396 9.55 -28.70 -1.30
C PRO A 396 10.80 -29.14 -2.08
N GLU A 397 11.84 -29.49 -1.34
CA GLU A 397 13.05 -30.14 -1.84
C GLU A 397 12.79 -31.65 -1.99
N LEU A 398 12.14 -32.04 -3.09
CA LEU A 398 11.79 -33.44 -3.35
C LEU A 398 13.00 -34.25 -3.85
N SER A 399 13.05 -35.52 -3.43
CA SER A 399 13.94 -36.54 -3.97
C SER A 399 13.66 -36.82 -5.45
N GLU A 400 14.58 -37.53 -6.10
CA GLU A 400 14.50 -37.89 -7.51
C GLU A 400 13.14 -38.51 -7.89
N ARG A 401 12.54 -37.99 -8.96
CA ARG A 401 11.22 -38.39 -9.43
C ARG A 401 11.20 -39.89 -9.77
N GLY A 402 10.24 -40.60 -9.21
CA GLY A 402 10.11 -42.06 -9.37
C GLY A 402 10.80 -42.89 -8.29
N SER A 403 11.57 -42.27 -7.38
CA SER A 403 12.12 -42.97 -6.22
C SER A 403 11.04 -43.28 -5.16
N PRO A 404 11.22 -44.33 -4.33
CA PRO A 404 10.35 -44.58 -3.18
C PRO A 404 10.32 -43.42 -2.18
N ARG A 405 11.43 -42.66 -2.08
CA ARG A 405 11.51 -41.46 -1.24
C ARG A 405 10.57 -40.37 -1.76
N HIS A 406 10.63 -40.07 -3.05
CA HIS A 406 9.74 -39.11 -3.71
C HIS A 406 8.24 -39.43 -3.51
N ALA A 407 7.87 -40.72 -3.57
CA ALA A 407 6.48 -41.13 -3.32
C ALA A 407 6.02 -40.82 -1.89
N LYS A 408 6.87 -41.06 -0.89
CA LYS A 408 6.55 -40.75 0.51
C LYS A 408 6.53 -39.26 0.80
N GLU A 409 7.45 -38.50 0.21
CA GLU A 409 7.51 -37.05 0.36
C GLU A 409 6.25 -36.38 -0.21
N ASN A 410 5.80 -36.80 -1.40
CA ASN A 410 4.54 -36.33 -1.97
C ASN A 410 3.34 -36.71 -1.09
N ALA A 411 3.33 -37.90 -0.50
CA ALA A 411 2.25 -38.30 0.41
C ALA A 411 2.18 -37.36 1.64
N ILE A 412 3.32 -36.97 2.19
CA ILE A 412 3.40 -36.01 3.31
C ILE A 412 2.90 -34.63 2.90
N ILE A 413 3.26 -34.15 1.70
CA ILE A 413 2.74 -32.88 1.19
C ILE A 413 1.22 -32.93 1.03
N ASN A 414 0.66 -34.02 0.51
CA ASN A 414 -0.78 -34.20 0.40
C ASN A 414 -1.44 -34.25 1.77
N PHE A 415 -0.87 -34.98 2.74
CA PHE A 415 -1.37 -35.00 4.11
C PHE A 415 -1.32 -33.61 4.76
N PHE A 416 -0.29 -32.82 4.47
CA PHE A 416 -0.21 -31.45 4.97
C PHE A 416 -1.29 -30.56 4.35
N GLN A 417 -1.55 -30.70 3.05
CA GLN A 417 -2.65 -30.01 2.40
C GLN A 417 -4.00 -30.36 3.04
N ASP A 418 -4.32 -31.66 3.16
CA ASP A 418 -5.56 -32.14 3.79
C ASP A 418 -5.68 -31.63 5.23
N PHE A 419 -4.57 -31.59 5.97
CA PHE A 419 -4.52 -31.06 7.34
C PHE A 419 -4.83 -29.56 7.40
N LEU A 420 -4.26 -28.76 6.49
CA LEU A 420 -4.54 -27.33 6.41
C LEU A 420 -6.00 -27.06 6.06
N GLU A 421 -6.55 -27.74 5.05
CA GLU A 421 -7.95 -27.61 4.63
C GLU A 421 -8.91 -27.94 5.78
N ASN A 422 -8.62 -28.99 6.56
CA ASN A 422 -9.42 -29.32 7.74
C ASN A 422 -9.36 -28.26 8.85
N LEU A 423 -8.22 -27.56 8.99
CA LEU A 423 -8.02 -26.53 10.01
C LEU A 423 -8.53 -25.14 9.60
N GLU A 424 -8.84 -24.88 8.33
CA GLU A 424 -9.34 -23.58 7.87
C GLU A 424 -10.52 -23.07 8.70
N THR A 425 -11.42 -23.98 9.10
CA THR A 425 -12.59 -23.65 9.93
C THR A 425 -12.24 -23.14 11.34
N SER A 426 -11.05 -23.49 11.85
CA SER A 426 -10.51 -23.05 13.14
C SER A 426 -9.50 -21.90 13.01
N GLY A 427 -9.06 -21.61 11.78
CA GLY A 427 -8.10 -20.57 11.43
C GLY A 427 -6.66 -21.07 11.35
N LEU A 428 -5.93 -20.61 10.33
CA LEU A 428 -4.55 -21.04 10.06
C LEU A 428 -3.47 -20.08 10.60
N CYS A 429 -3.86 -18.98 11.24
CA CYS A 429 -2.92 -18.04 11.87
C CYS A 429 -1.93 -18.71 12.85
N PRO A 430 -2.33 -19.70 13.69
CA PRO A 430 -1.39 -20.42 14.55
C PRO A 430 -0.37 -21.24 13.76
N ILE A 431 -0.78 -21.87 12.65
CA ILE A 431 0.11 -22.63 11.76
C ILE A 431 1.11 -21.70 11.10
N MET A 432 0.63 -20.57 10.56
CA MET A 432 1.48 -19.55 9.97
C MET A 432 2.54 -19.07 10.97
N GLN A 433 2.16 -18.82 12.23
CA GLN A 433 3.13 -18.40 13.25
C GLN A 433 4.08 -19.51 13.66
N TRP A 434 3.62 -20.75 13.74
CA TRP A 434 4.50 -21.88 14.01
C TRP A 434 5.56 -22.01 12.91
N LEU A 435 5.18 -21.90 11.64
CA LEU A 435 6.08 -22.00 10.49
C LEU A 435 7.06 -20.83 10.34
N THR A 436 6.59 -19.60 10.60
CA THR A 436 7.27 -18.37 10.14
C THR A 436 7.61 -17.38 11.27
N GLY A 437 7.13 -17.63 12.48
CA GLY A 437 7.17 -16.68 13.58
C GLY A 437 6.12 -15.55 13.49
N GLN A 438 5.37 -15.45 12.37
CA GLN A 438 4.33 -14.43 12.16
C GLN A 438 2.95 -15.05 11.93
N ARG A 439 1.89 -14.43 12.47
CA ARG A 439 0.49 -14.93 12.31
C ARG A 439 -0.15 -14.59 10.97
N HIS A 440 0.54 -13.85 10.10
CA HIS A 440 -0.04 -13.19 8.94
C HIS A 440 0.84 -13.32 7.69
N LYS A 441 0.25 -13.02 6.53
CA LYS A 441 0.97 -12.88 5.26
C LYS A 441 1.97 -11.72 5.35
N PRO A 442 3.17 -11.79 4.75
CA PRO A 442 4.09 -10.65 4.74
C PRO A 442 3.44 -9.41 4.15
N CYS A 443 3.45 -8.31 4.90
CA CYS A 443 2.84 -7.04 4.50
C CYS A 443 3.84 -6.06 3.88
N LEU A 444 5.15 -6.32 3.96
CA LEU A 444 6.12 -5.52 3.22
C LEU A 444 6.33 -6.11 1.81
N PRO A 445 6.29 -5.30 0.74
CA PRO A 445 6.49 -5.80 -0.63
C PRO A 445 7.81 -6.54 -0.81
N SER A 446 8.88 -6.03 -0.18
CA SER A 446 10.20 -6.67 -0.20
C SER A 446 10.21 -8.05 0.43
N GLU A 447 9.43 -8.26 1.50
CA GLU A 447 9.32 -9.56 2.16
C GLU A 447 8.44 -10.49 1.32
N ARG A 448 7.32 -9.97 0.80
CA ARG A 448 6.30 -10.74 0.09
C ARG A 448 6.80 -11.31 -1.24
N ALA A 449 7.62 -10.57 -1.99
CA ALA A 449 8.07 -10.98 -3.32
C ALA A 449 8.92 -12.26 -3.33
N SER A 450 9.69 -12.50 -2.27
CA SER A 450 10.59 -13.66 -2.14
C SER A 450 10.17 -14.62 -1.03
N PHE A 451 8.99 -14.45 -0.44
CA PHE A 451 8.59 -15.25 0.71
C PHE A 451 8.27 -16.68 0.30
N LYS A 452 9.11 -17.63 0.75
CA LYS A 452 8.92 -19.06 0.58
C LYS A 452 9.25 -19.79 1.88
N ILE A 453 8.56 -20.91 2.10
CA ILE A 453 8.82 -21.85 3.18
C ILE A 453 9.48 -23.06 2.56
N HIS A 454 10.76 -23.28 2.86
CA HIS A 454 11.51 -24.42 2.36
C HIS A 454 11.08 -25.68 3.12
N VAL A 455 10.65 -26.70 2.38
CA VAL A 455 10.20 -27.97 2.94
C VAL A 455 11.23 -29.05 2.66
N ARG A 456 11.74 -29.67 3.72
CA ARG A 456 12.71 -30.78 3.67
C ARG A 456 12.16 -32.02 4.31
N PHE A 457 12.78 -33.15 3.99
CA PHE A 457 12.31 -34.46 4.42
C PHE A 457 13.43 -35.27 5.08
N GLU A 458 13.20 -35.70 6.32
CA GLU A 458 14.14 -36.51 7.08
C GLU A 458 13.80 -38.00 6.92
N HIS A 459 14.71 -38.75 6.30
CA HIS A 459 14.53 -40.18 5.99
C HIS A 459 15.33 -41.12 6.91
N GLN A 460 16.28 -40.60 7.67
CA GLN A 460 17.31 -41.35 8.41
C GLN A 460 17.21 -41.16 9.93
N CYS A 461 16.02 -40.83 10.45
CA CYS A 461 15.82 -40.64 11.89
C CYS A 461 16.25 -41.85 12.75
N LYS A 462 16.14 -43.08 12.21
CA LYS A 462 16.54 -44.32 12.93
C LYS A 462 18.06 -44.49 13.01
N ASP A 463 18.79 -43.89 12.09
CA ASP A 463 20.26 -43.92 12.07
C ASP A 463 20.81 -42.88 13.05
N THR A 464 20.14 -41.73 13.18
CA THR A 464 20.53 -40.65 14.09
C THR A 464 20.08 -40.88 15.53
N MET A 465 18.93 -41.52 15.76
CA MET A 465 18.42 -41.85 17.09
C MET A 465 17.79 -43.25 17.10
N PRO A 466 18.54 -44.33 17.33
CA PRO A 466 17.97 -45.66 17.34
C PRO A 466 16.99 -45.86 18.52
N GLY A 467 15.84 -46.50 18.26
CA GLY A 467 14.86 -46.89 19.29
C GLY A 467 13.72 -45.90 19.59
N HIS A 468 13.65 -44.75 18.92
CA HIS A 468 12.49 -43.85 19.04
C HIS A 468 11.25 -44.42 18.33
N TYR A 469 10.07 -44.03 18.83
CA TYR A 469 8.77 -44.48 18.30
C TYR A 469 7.97 -43.35 17.61
N ILE A 470 8.43 -42.11 17.70
CA ILE A 470 7.79 -40.93 17.10
C ILE A 470 8.85 -39.88 16.76
N CYS A 471 8.60 -39.11 15.70
CA CYS A 471 9.38 -37.93 15.34
C CYS A 471 8.44 -36.75 15.15
N TYR A 472 8.87 -35.55 15.55
CA TYR A 472 8.14 -34.32 15.28
C TYR A 472 8.82 -33.53 14.16
N PRO A 473 8.06 -32.75 13.37
CA PRO A 473 8.64 -31.77 12.46
C PRO A 473 9.56 -30.79 13.19
N LEU A 474 10.64 -30.43 12.53
CA LEU A 474 11.53 -29.37 13.00
C LEU A 474 11.25 -28.10 12.22
N VAL A 475 11.01 -27.00 12.92
CA VAL A 475 10.76 -25.70 12.31
C VAL A 475 11.82 -24.69 12.72
N SER A 476 12.36 -23.99 11.73
CA SER A 476 13.23 -22.84 11.89
C SER A 476 12.56 -21.62 11.28
N ALA A 477 11.87 -20.84 12.12
CA ALA A 477 11.16 -19.64 11.68
C ALA A 477 12.12 -18.59 11.07
N CYS A 478 13.35 -18.47 11.58
CA CYS A 478 14.34 -17.52 11.07
C CYS A 478 14.78 -17.82 9.62
N THR A 479 14.76 -19.09 9.22
CA THR A 479 15.14 -19.53 7.87
C THR A 479 13.93 -19.97 7.03
N ASN A 480 12.71 -19.76 7.54
CA ASN A 480 11.46 -20.26 6.95
C ASN A 480 11.58 -21.72 6.48
N THR A 481 12.11 -22.60 7.33
CA THR A 481 12.36 -24.00 6.97
C THR A 481 11.57 -24.94 7.87
N ILE A 482 10.86 -25.89 7.26
CA ILE A 482 10.26 -27.03 7.96
C ILE A 482 10.87 -28.33 7.46
N ILE A 483 11.19 -29.23 8.38
CA ILE A 483 11.70 -30.57 8.09
C ILE A 483 10.68 -31.58 8.58
N PHE A 484 10.03 -32.28 7.65
CA PHE A 484 9.10 -33.35 7.98
C PHE A 484 9.83 -34.68 8.16
N PRO A 485 9.61 -35.42 9.26
CA PRO A 485 10.05 -36.79 9.36
C PRO A 485 9.22 -37.66 8.43
N VAL A 486 9.88 -38.46 7.61
CA VAL A 486 9.19 -39.37 6.68
C VAL A 486 8.84 -40.68 7.35
N ALA A 487 9.61 -41.08 8.37
CA ALA A 487 9.25 -42.18 9.23
C ALA A 487 8.14 -41.77 10.20
N HIS A 488 7.23 -42.72 10.48
CA HIS A 488 6.14 -42.56 11.47
C HIS A 488 5.03 -41.57 11.09
N MET A 489 4.96 -41.18 9.80
CA MET A 489 3.85 -40.44 9.20
C MET A 489 3.35 -41.18 7.94
N ASN A 490 3.06 -42.48 8.06
CA ASN A 490 2.69 -43.31 6.90
C ASN A 490 1.20 -43.21 6.54
N SER A 491 0.39 -42.67 7.44
CA SER A 491 -1.03 -42.41 7.21
C SER A 491 -1.40 -40.99 7.60
N TYR A 492 -2.52 -40.51 7.06
CA TYR A 492 -3.06 -39.19 7.39
C TYR A 492 -3.37 -39.05 8.89
N THR A 493 -3.85 -40.12 9.54
CA THR A 493 -4.13 -40.12 10.98
C THR A 493 -2.87 -39.91 11.81
N GLU A 494 -1.81 -40.68 11.53
CA GLU A 494 -0.51 -40.53 12.19
C GLU A 494 0.06 -39.12 11.97
N PHE A 495 -0.01 -38.62 10.73
CA PHE A 495 0.41 -37.27 10.38
C PHE A 495 -0.33 -36.20 11.20
N THR A 496 -1.66 -36.30 11.28
CA THR A 496 -2.52 -35.34 11.99
C THR A 496 -2.21 -35.32 13.48
N GLU A 497 -2.03 -36.48 14.11
CA GLU A 497 -1.65 -36.58 15.53
C GLU A 497 -0.32 -35.89 15.79
N VAL A 498 0.71 -36.22 15.00
CA VAL A 498 2.04 -35.63 15.15
C VAL A 498 2.02 -34.12 14.92
N MET A 499 1.33 -33.64 13.88
CA MET A 499 1.24 -32.22 13.57
C MET A 499 0.50 -31.44 14.64
N THR A 500 -0.63 -31.97 15.13
CA THR A 500 -1.41 -31.32 16.19
C THR A 500 -0.57 -31.16 17.45
N THR A 501 0.16 -32.19 17.86
CA THR A 501 1.09 -32.12 19.00
C THR A 501 2.24 -31.15 18.72
N ALA A 502 2.87 -31.19 17.54
CA ALA A 502 3.99 -30.32 17.20
C ALA A 502 3.63 -28.83 17.21
N VAL A 503 2.45 -28.47 16.71
CA VAL A 503 1.96 -27.08 16.66
C VAL A 503 1.58 -26.59 18.06
N THR A 504 0.88 -27.42 18.84
CA THR A 504 0.43 -27.05 20.19
C THR A 504 1.57 -26.91 21.18
N MET A 505 2.59 -27.76 21.07
CA MET A 505 3.75 -27.80 21.97
C MET A 505 4.99 -27.10 21.36
N GLY A 506 4.88 -26.49 20.18
CA GLY A 506 6.01 -25.97 19.41
C GLY A 506 6.87 -24.91 20.12
N ARG A 507 6.33 -24.22 21.14
CA ARG A 507 7.12 -23.30 21.99
C ARG A 507 8.18 -24.04 22.82
N ASP A 508 7.90 -25.28 23.23
CA ASP A 508 8.78 -26.09 24.08
C ASP A 508 9.87 -26.84 23.26
N PHE A 509 9.71 -26.90 21.93
CA PHE A 509 10.62 -27.61 21.02
C PHE A 509 11.62 -26.68 20.29
N SER A 510 11.60 -25.38 20.57
CA SER A 510 12.60 -24.45 20.03
C SER A 510 13.97 -24.73 20.65
N ARG A 511 14.96 -25.08 19.82
CA ARG A 511 16.36 -25.16 20.27
C ARG A 511 16.82 -23.75 20.65
N VAL A 512 17.18 -23.58 21.92
CA VAL A 512 17.98 -22.45 22.44
C VAL A 512 19.30 -22.36 21.67
#